data_AF-B7PNT2-F1
#
_entry.id   AF-B7PNT2-F1
#
_cell.length_a   1.000
_cell.length_b   1.000
_cell.length_c   1.000
_cell.angle_alpha   90.00
_cell.angle_beta   90.00
_cell.angle_gamma   90.00
#
_symmetry.space_group_name_H-M   'P 1'
#
loop_
_entity.id
_entity.type
_entity.pdbx_description
1 polymer ?
#
loop_
_entity_poly.entity_id
_entity_poly.type
_entity_poly.pdbx_seq_one_letter_code
_entity_poly.pdbx_strand_id
1 'polypeptide(L)'
;MFYSLPERHLGSLHEKENFEFLPGVFLGNATFTGLDGLQPDRPYKSFCRDNQRVILYSLRSTSPIRMTVPWRLCAGSSGTIGTVARLVRFEGIITVTPAGNTLEPVVPVLLERVSLELEGLGDTVGTVGMVLGHLLPGPLRLFWVDLVSTHITQALKGAAREAQLLR
;
A
#
# COMPACT_ATOMS: atom_id res chain seq x y z
N MET A 1 11.54 -6.63 13.56
CA MET A 1 12.19 -6.63 12.23
C MET A 1 11.77 -5.40 11.41
N PHE A 2 10.55 -4.88 11.61
CA PHE A 2 10.13 -3.56 11.12
C PHE A 2 9.37 -2.87 12.26
N TYR A 3 10.01 -1.93 12.97
CA TYR A 3 9.40 -1.23 14.13
C TYR A 3 9.30 0.29 13.93
N SER A 4 9.79 0.80 12.80
CA SER A 4 9.90 2.22 12.51
C SER A 4 9.37 2.54 11.11
N LEU A 5 8.20 2.00 10.76
CA LEU A 5 7.54 2.42 9.53
C LEU A 5 6.95 3.82 9.72
N PRO A 6 7.03 4.69 8.71
CA PRO A 6 6.47 6.02 8.81
C PRO A 6 4.94 5.95 8.86
N GLU A 7 4.32 6.82 9.66
CA GLU A 7 2.87 6.99 9.70
C GLU A 7 2.31 7.39 8.33
N ARG A 8 3.12 8.12 7.54
CA ARG A 8 2.79 8.57 6.19
C ARG A 8 3.90 8.22 5.21
N HIS A 9 3.54 7.53 4.13
CA HIS A 9 4.43 7.25 3.01
C HIS A 9 3.86 7.90 1.74
N LEU A 10 4.65 8.74 1.09
CA LEU A 10 4.28 9.33 -0.20
C LEU A 10 4.71 8.40 -1.32
N GLY A 11 3.77 8.06 -2.18
CA GLY A 11 4.02 7.29 -3.40
C GLY A 11 3.43 8.01 -4.59
N SER A 12 4.11 7.96 -5.73
CA SER A 12 3.51 8.42 -6.97
C SER A 12 2.85 7.25 -7.69
N LEU A 13 1.57 7.39 -8.05
CA LEU A 13 0.89 6.40 -8.90
C LEU A 13 1.24 6.59 -10.39
N HIS A 14 1.82 7.73 -10.74
CA HIS A 14 2.20 8.11 -12.10
C HIS A 14 3.54 8.84 -12.10
N GLU A 15 4.28 8.79 -13.21
CA GLU A 15 5.61 9.42 -13.29
C GLU A 15 5.54 10.96 -13.40
N LYS A 16 4.36 11.52 -13.72
CA LYS A 16 4.16 12.97 -13.94
C LYS A 16 3.49 13.65 -12.75
N GLU A 17 4.03 14.78 -12.31
CA GLU A 17 3.50 15.61 -11.20
C GLU A 17 2.10 16.21 -11.46
N ASN A 18 1.61 16.18 -12.70
CA ASN A 18 0.26 16.62 -13.08
C ASN A 18 -0.35 15.61 -14.06
N PHE A 19 -0.63 14.41 -13.56
CA PHE A 19 -1.29 13.39 -14.36
C PHE A 19 -2.77 13.75 -14.57
N GLU A 20 -3.12 14.02 -15.82
CA GLU A 20 -4.50 14.19 -16.25
C GLU A 20 -5.11 12.81 -16.55
N PHE A 21 -5.95 12.33 -15.64
CA PHE A 21 -6.58 11.01 -15.75
C PHE A 21 -7.72 11.02 -16.77
N LEU A 22 -8.47 12.12 -16.80
CA LEU A 22 -9.54 12.41 -17.74
C LEU A 22 -9.46 13.90 -18.10
N PRO A 23 -10.00 14.32 -19.26
CA PRO A 23 -10.02 15.73 -19.64
C PRO A 23 -10.55 16.63 -18.52
N GLY A 24 -9.69 17.52 -18.02
CA GLY A 24 -9.98 18.45 -16.94
C GLY A 24 -9.99 17.85 -15.53
N VAL A 25 -9.50 16.62 -15.33
CA VAL A 25 -9.36 15.93 -14.02
C VAL A 25 -7.89 15.58 -13.78
N PHE A 26 -7.29 16.19 -12.76
CA PHE A 26 -5.90 15.96 -12.40
C PHE A 26 -5.80 15.19 -11.08
N LEU A 27 -4.90 14.21 -11.04
CA LEU A 27 -4.56 13.45 -9.84
C LEU A 27 -3.22 13.92 -9.30
N GLY A 28 -3.13 14.04 -7.97
CA GLY A 28 -1.86 14.28 -7.28
C GLY A 28 -1.20 12.99 -6.79
N ASN A 29 -0.21 13.15 -5.91
CA ASN A 29 0.54 12.02 -5.33
C ASN A 29 -0.33 11.22 -4.35
N ALA A 30 -0.13 9.90 -4.33
CA ALA A 30 -0.76 9.05 -3.33
C ALA A 30 -0.07 9.21 -1.97
N THR A 31 -0.89 9.24 -0.93
CA THR A 31 -0.46 9.17 0.46
C THR A 31 -0.94 7.85 1.04
N PHE A 32 -0.01 7.05 1.58
CA PHE A 32 -0.30 5.82 2.30
C PHE A 32 -0.18 6.07 3.80
N THR A 33 -1.18 5.67 4.57
CA THR A 33 -1.21 5.80 6.03
C THR A 33 -1.56 4.48 6.72
N GLY A 34 -1.20 4.36 7.99
CA GLY A 34 -1.42 3.15 8.80
C GLY A 34 -0.36 2.06 8.62
N LEU A 35 0.74 2.36 7.94
CA LEU A 35 1.86 1.43 7.74
C LEU A 35 2.63 1.18 9.04
N ASP A 36 2.66 2.16 9.94
CA ASP A 36 3.18 2.08 11.31
C ASP A 36 2.43 1.04 12.16
N GLY A 37 1.18 0.73 11.80
CA GLY A 37 0.38 -0.33 12.41
C GLY A 37 0.73 -1.75 11.97
N LEU A 38 1.70 -1.94 11.06
CA LEU A 38 2.15 -3.27 10.63
C LEU A 38 3.04 -3.93 11.68
N GLN A 39 2.58 -5.05 12.22
CA GLN A 39 3.28 -5.80 13.25
C GLN A 39 3.53 -7.25 12.81
N PRO A 40 4.57 -7.92 13.34
CA PRO A 40 4.77 -9.35 13.09
C PRO A 40 3.53 -10.16 13.50
N ASP A 41 2.95 -10.90 12.54
CA ASP A 41 1.77 -11.76 12.79
C ASP A 41 2.18 -13.06 13.50
N ARG A 42 3.32 -13.62 13.07
CA ARG A 42 3.81 -14.94 13.47
C ARG A 42 5.34 -14.94 13.54
N PRO A 43 5.97 -15.87 14.28
CA PRO A 43 7.41 -16.04 14.26
C PRO A 43 7.91 -16.25 12.83
N TYR A 44 9.03 -15.62 12.48
CA TYR A 44 9.66 -15.83 11.18
C TYR A 44 10.17 -17.27 11.06
N LYS A 45 10.15 -17.81 9.85
CA LYS A 45 10.76 -19.11 9.55
C LYS A 45 12.03 -18.87 8.76
N SER A 46 13.12 -19.56 9.08
CA SER A 46 14.34 -19.50 8.29
C SER A 46 14.81 -20.88 7.87
N PHE A 47 15.22 -21.02 6.62
CA PHE A 47 15.77 -22.25 6.06
C PHE A 47 16.80 -21.93 4.97
N CYS A 48 17.61 -22.93 4.61
CA CYS A 48 18.57 -22.80 3.52
C CYS A 48 17.94 -23.32 2.22
N ARG A 49 18.04 -22.54 1.13
CA ARG A 49 17.66 -22.93 -0.23
C ARG A 49 18.77 -22.47 -1.18
N ASP A 50 19.30 -23.36 -1.99
CA ASP A 50 20.34 -23.05 -2.99
C ASP A 50 21.55 -22.29 -2.42
N ASN A 51 22.04 -22.73 -1.25
CA ASN A 51 23.15 -22.12 -0.51
C ASN A 51 22.88 -20.67 -0.03
N GLN A 52 21.62 -20.25 0.00
CA GLN A 52 21.17 -18.96 0.52
C GLN A 52 20.29 -19.19 1.75
N ARG A 53 20.38 -18.30 2.74
CA ARG A 53 19.46 -18.33 3.89
C ARG A 53 18.21 -17.53 3.52
N VAL A 54 17.07 -18.20 3.51
CA VAL A 54 15.76 -17.61 3.24
C VAL A 54 15.05 -17.38 4.57
N ILE A 55 14.47 -16.20 4.75
CA ILE A 55 13.67 -15.82 5.92
C ILE A 55 12.26 -15.46 5.43
N LEU A 56 11.28 -16.26 5.82
CA LEU A 56 9.85 -15.97 5.63
C LEU A 56 9.33 -15.21 6.83
N TYR A 57 8.70 -14.07 6.58
CA TYR A 57 8.09 -13.24 7.62
C TYR A 57 6.63 -12.93 7.26
N SER A 58 5.82 -12.65 8.27
CA SER A 58 4.44 -12.25 8.10
C SER A 58 4.15 -11.00 8.92
N LEU A 59 3.51 -10.01 8.28
CA LEU A 59 3.10 -8.76 8.90
C LEU A 59 1.58 -8.65 8.84
N ARG A 60 0.96 -8.27 9.95
CA ARG A 60 -0.47 -8.03 10.06
C ARG A 60 -0.70 -6.57 10.44
N SER A 61 -1.68 -5.95 9.81
CA SER A 61 -2.12 -4.62 10.17
C SER A 61 -2.94 -4.66 11.47
N THR A 62 -2.60 -3.79 12.41
CA THR A 62 -3.37 -3.57 13.65
C THR A 62 -4.33 -2.38 13.52
N SER A 63 -4.09 -1.52 12.54
CA SER A 63 -4.96 -0.43 12.11
C SER A 63 -5.29 -0.56 10.61
N PRO A 64 -6.35 0.09 10.12
CA PRO A 64 -6.65 0.14 8.70
C PRO A 64 -5.51 0.80 7.91
N ILE A 65 -5.11 0.19 6.80
CA ILE A 65 -4.19 0.82 5.85
C ILE A 65 -5.03 1.59 4.84
N ARG A 66 -4.68 2.86 4.63
CA ARG A 66 -5.40 3.75 3.71
C ARG A 66 -4.45 4.29 2.67
N MET A 67 -4.92 4.36 1.43
CA MET A 67 -4.27 5.09 0.35
C MET A 67 -5.22 6.21 -0.08
N THR A 68 -4.76 7.46 -0.09
CA THR A 68 -5.52 8.62 -0.56
C THR A 68 -4.81 9.33 -1.71
N VAL A 69 -5.57 9.75 -2.71
CA VAL A 69 -5.10 10.49 -3.88
C VAL A 69 -5.95 11.76 -4.00
N PRO A 70 -5.35 12.96 -3.89
CA PRO A 70 -6.08 14.19 -4.11
C PRO A 70 -6.41 14.32 -5.60
N TRP A 71 -7.60 14.81 -5.91
CA TRP A 71 -8.03 15.15 -7.26
C TRP A 71 -8.45 16.62 -7.35
N ARG A 72 -8.27 17.21 -8.53
CA ARG A 72 -8.74 18.56 -8.85
C ARG A 72 -9.36 18.61 -10.23
N LEU A 73 -10.43 19.36 -10.38
CA LEU A 73 -11.08 19.67 -11.66
C LEU A 73 -10.64 21.05 -12.17
N CYS A 74 -10.59 21.22 -13.49
CA CYS A 74 -10.44 22.55 -14.11
C CYS A 74 -11.53 23.53 -13.66
N ALA A 75 -12.73 23.04 -13.36
CA ALA A 75 -13.87 23.83 -12.90
C ALA A 75 -13.72 24.37 -11.45
N GLY A 76 -12.61 24.05 -10.77
CA GLY A 76 -12.28 24.58 -9.43
C GLY A 76 -12.64 23.67 -8.27
N SER A 77 -13.40 22.59 -8.49
CA SER A 77 -13.67 21.59 -7.45
C SER A 77 -12.45 20.72 -7.19
N SER A 78 -12.24 20.33 -5.94
CA SER A 78 -11.20 19.40 -5.53
C SER A 78 -11.70 18.47 -4.44
N GLY A 79 -10.99 17.38 -4.25
CA GLY A 79 -11.35 16.38 -3.26
C GLY A 79 -10.30 15.28 -3.15
N THR A 80 -10.72 14.16 -2.58
CA THR A 80 -9.84 13.02 -2.32
C THR A 80 -10.53 11.73 -2.75
N ILE A 81 -9.80 10.85 -3.43
CA ILE A 81 -10.18 9.46 -3.64
C ILE A 81 -9.34 8.61 -2.70
N GLY A 82 -9.99 7.83 -1.85
CA GLY A 82 -9.36 6.95 -0.89
C GLY A 82 -9.69 5.48 -1.17
N THR A 83 -8.76 4.58 -0.88
CA THR A 83 -9.09 3.17 -0.65
C THR A 83 -8.62 2.76 0.73
N VAL A 84 -9.42 1.96 1.43
CA VAL A 84 -9.13 1.52 2.80
C VAL A 84 -9.24 0.01 2.86
N ALA A 85 -8.21 -0.64 3.41
CA ALA A 85 -8.26 -2.02 3.82
C ALA A 85 -8.20 -2.10 5.34
N ARG A 86 -9.27 -2.63 5.96
CA ARG A 86 -9.39 -2.66 7.43
C ARG A 86 -8.42 -3.64 8.08
N LEU A 87 -8.25 -4.80 7.46
CA LEU A 87 -7.34 -5.84 7.93
C LEU A 87 -6.57 -6.40 6.74
N VAL A 88 -5.25 -6.30 6.80
CA VAL A 88 -4.36 -6.86 5.79
C VAL A 88 -3.29 -7.68 6.48
N ARG A 89 -2.99 -8.85 5.91
CA ARG A 89 -1.79 -9.62 6.26
C ARG A 89 -0.93 -9.76 5.01
N PHE A 90 0.31 -9.34 5.14
CA PHE A 90 1.36 -9.53 4.16
C PHE A 90 2.25 -10.71 4.56
N GLU A 91 2.72 -11.45 3.57
CA GLU A 91 3.84 -12.35 3.70
C GLU A 91 4.96 -11.87 2.77
N GLY A 92 6.18 -11.98 3.24
CA GLY A 92 7.36 -11.55 2.49
C GLY A 92 8.53 -12.47 2.73
N ILE A 93 9.52 -12.32 1.85
CA ILE A 93 10.73 -13.14 1.83
C ILE A 93 11.94 -12.21 1.91
N ILE A 94 12.89 -12.54 2.79
CA ILE A 94 14.23 -11.96 2.80
C ILE A 94 15.20 -13.07 2.43
N THR A 95 15.98 -12.83 1.39
CA THR A 95 17.04 -13.72 0.94
C THR A 95 18.38 -13.14 1.38
N VAL A 96 19.07 -13.86 2.26
CA VAL A 96 20.37 -13.49 2.83
C VAL A 96 21.45 -14.18 2.02
N THR A 97 22.30 -13.38 1.38
CA THR A 97 23.42 -13.85 0.58
C THR A 97 24.72 -13.19 1.06
N PRO A 98 25.90 -13.77 0.73
CA PRO A 98 27.18 -13.13 1.03
C PRO A 98 27.35 -11.73 0.42
N ALA A 99 26.67 -11.46 -0.72
CA ALA A 99 26.69 -10.18 -1.41
C ALA A 99 25.75 -9.12 -0.79
N GLY A 100 24.82 -9.53 0.09
CA GLY A 100 23.82 -8.65 0.66
C GLY A 100 22.49 -9.35 0.92
N ASN A 101 21.61 -8.65 1.63
CA ASN A 101 20.26 -9.13 1.92
C ASN A 101 19.30 -8.50 0.92
N THR A 102 18.45 -9.31 0.32
CA THR A 102 17.42 -8.86 -0.63
C THR A 102 16.04 -9.07 -0.03
N LEU A 103 15.21 -8.02 -0.03
CA LEU A 103 13.80 -8.11 0.33
C LEU A 103 12.97 -8.27 -0.96
N GLU A 104 12.28 -9.41 -1.08
CA GLU A 104 11.36 -9.69 -2.19
C GLU A 104 10.04 -8.92 -1.99
N PRO A 105 9.28 -8.64 -3.06
CA PRO A 105 7.96 -8.02 -2.96
C PRO A 105 7.05 -8.74 -1.98
N VAL A 106 6.37 -7.99 -1.13
CA VAL A 106 5.39 -8.57 -0.20
C VAL A 106 4.10 -8.91 -0.94
N VAL A 107 3.46 -9.99 -0.51
CA VAL A 107 2.19 -10.45 -1.07
C VAL A 107 1.11 -10.38 0.01
N PRO A 108 -0.05 -9.75 -0.27
CA PRO A 108 -1.16 -9.75 0.67
C PRO A 108 -1.85 -11.12 0.62
N VAL A 109 -1.69 -11.88 1.70
CA VAL A 109 -2.29 -13.23 1.86
C VAL A 109 -3.66 -13.17 2.54
N LEU A 110 -3.96 -12.07 3.22
CA LEU A 110 -5.28 -11.74 3.75
C LEU A 110 -5.56 -10.28 3.41
N LEU A 111 -6.71 -10.01 2.80
CA LEU A 111 -7.17 -8.67 2.48
C LEU A 111 -8.67 -8.62 2.75
N GLU A 112 -9.02 -8.07 3.91
CA GLU A 112 -10.43 -7.94 4.31
C GLU A 112 -11.03 -6.67 3.71
N ARG A 113 -12.17 -6.86 3.03
CA ARG A 113 -13.08 -5.84 2.48
C ARG A 113 -12.41 -4.47 2.24
N VAL A 114 -11.88 -4.31 1.04
CA VAL A 114 -11.42 -3.00 0.56
C VAL A 114 -12.63 -2.12 0.27
N SER A 115 -12.66 -0.91 0.84
CA SER A 115 -13.68 0.10 0.56
C SER A 115 -13.10 1.29 -0.18
N LEU A 116 -13.90 1.89 -1.06
CA LEU A 116 -13.61 3.15 -1.72
C LEU A 116 -14.20 4.31 -0.90
N GLU A 117 -13.43 5.36 -0.70
CA GLU A 117 -13.82 6.62 -0.09
C GLU A 117 -13.71 7.73 -1.14
N LEU A 118 -14.69 8.62 -1.22
CA LEU A 118 -14.74 9.72 -2.18
C LEU A 118 -15.15 10.99 -1.43
N GLU A 119 -14.31 12.01 -1.48
CA GLU A 119 -14.54 13.33 -0.89
C GLU A 119 -14.49 14.40 -1.99
N GLY A 120 -15.16 15.54 -1.78
CA GLY A 120 -15.10 16.71 -2.66
C GLY A 120 -16.23 16.87 -3.70
N LEU A 121 -17.22 15.98 -3.73
CA LEU A 121 -18.36 16.05 -4.67
C LEU A 121 -19.63 16.74 -4.11
N GLY A 122 -19.63 17.23 -2.86
CA GLY A 122 -20.82 17.81 -2.20
C GLY A 122 -21.81 16.75 -1.66
N ASP A 123 -23.07 17.11 -1.40
CA ASP A 123 -24.07 16.20 -0.80
C ASP A 123 -24.42 14.96 -1.66
N THR A 124 -23.97 14.91 -2.93
CA THR A 124 -24.11 13.77 -3.84
C THR A 124 -23.12 12.62 -3.57
N VAL A 125 -22.20 12.78 -2.61
CA VAL A 125 -21.14 11.83 -2.25
C VAL A 125 -21.68 10.48 -1.75
N GLY A 126 -22.78 10.46 -1.01
CA GLY A 126 -23.27 9.25 -0.34
C GLY A 126 -23.72 8.13 -1.30
N THR A 127 -24.24 8.49 -2.47
CA THR A 127 -24.85 7.51 -3.40
C THR A 127 -23.82 6.99 -4.42
N VAL A 128 -22.99 7.87 -4.98
CA VAL A 128 -22.00 7.48 -6.01
C VAL A 128 -20.85 6.67 -5.43
N GLY A 129 -20.34 7.05 -4.25
CA GLY A 129 -19.28 6.31 -3.57
C GLY A 129 -19.70 4.92 -3.13
N MET A 130 -20.94 4.77 -2.65
CA MET A 130 -21.50 3.49 -2.22
C MET A 130 -21.75 2.55 -3.41
N VAL A 131 -22.22 3.07 -4.55
CA VAL A 131 -22.44 2.30 -5.78
C VAL A 131 -21.11 1.83 -6.39
N LEU A 132 -20.10 2.69 -6.50
CA LEU A 132 -18.79 2.30 -7.03
C LEU A 132 -18.06 1.29 -6.13
N GLY A 133 -18.18 1.44 -4.80
CA GLY A 133 -17.59 0.50 -3.83
C GLY A 133 -18.23 -0.90 -3.86
N HIS A 134 -19.51 -1.03 -4.24
CA HIS A 134 -20.18 -2.32 -4.39
C HIS A 134 -20.02 -2.96 -5.77
N LEU A 135 -19.83 -2.17 -6.82
CA LEU A 135 -19.65 -2.68 -8.18
C LEU A 135 -18.22 -3.16 -8.48
N LEU A 136 -17.23 -2.72 -7.70
CA LEU A 136 -15.81 -2.95 -8.02
C LEU A 136 -15.00 -3.69 -6.93
N PRO A 137 -15.53 -4.68 -6.18
CA PRO A 137 -14.74 -5.38 -5.16
C PRO A 137 -13.56 -6.16 -5.78
N GLY A 138 -13.74 -6.74 -6.97
CA GLY A 138 -12.69 -7.43 -7.71
C GLY A 138 -11.57 -6.49 -8.18
N PRO A 139 -11.88 -5.43 -8.95
CA PRO A 139 -10.88 -4.45 -9.38
C PRO A 139 -10.15 -3.77 -8.22
N LEU A 140 -10.85 -3.42 -7.14
CA LEU A 140 -10.20 -2.85 -5.93
C LEU A 140 -9.22 -3.83 -5.29
N ARG A 141 -9.57 -5.12 -5.26
CA ARG A 141 -8.66 -6.16 -4.76
C ARG A 141 -7.43 -6.30 -5.65
N LEU A 142 -7.58 -6.30 -6.97
CA LEU A 142 -6.45 -6.36 -7.91
C LEU A 142 -5.54 -5.14 -7.77
N PHE A 143 -6.14 -3.95 -7.67
CA PHE A 143 -5.43 -2.70 -7.40
C PHE A 143 -4.57 -2.79 -6.13
N TRP A 144 -5.11 -3.38 -5.05
CA TRP A 144 -4.35 -3.58 -3.82
C TRP A 144 -3.23 -4.61 -3.96
N VAL A 145 -3.49 -5.73 -4.64
CA VAL A 145 -2.50 -6.79 -4.82
C VAL A 145 -1.31 -6.31 -5.64
N ASP A 146 -1.55 -5.54 -6.69
CA ASP A 146 -0.52 -5.13 -7.65
C ASP A 146 0.15 -3.80 -7.26
N LEU A 147 -0.64 -2.74 -7.13
CA LEU A 147 -0.11 -1.38 -7.00
C LEU A 147 0.24 -1.04 -5.54
N VAL A 148 -0.68 -1.31 -4.61
CA VAL A 148 -0.48 -0.97 -3.19
C VAL A 148 0.63 -1.82 -2.57
N SER A 149 0.68 -3.12 -2.86
CA SER A 149 1.76 -4.01 -2.40
C SER A 149 3.14 -3.56 -2.86
N THR A 150 3.24 -2.99 -4.07
CA THR A 150 4.51 -2.45 -4.60
C THR A 150 5.01 -1.27 -3.76
N HIS A 151 4.14 -0.31 -3.45
CA HIS A 151 4.51 0.82 -2.60
C HIS A 151 4.79 0.42 -1.15
N ILE A 152 4.01 -0.52 -0.59
CA ILE A 152 4.29 -1.06 0.75
C ILE A 152 5.65 -1.77 0.78
N THR A 153 5.98 -2.52 -0.27
CA THR A 153 7.31 -3.14 -0.42
C THR A 153 8.41 -2.08 -0.43
N GLN A 154 8.22 -0.97 -1.16
CA GLN A 154 9.19 0.13 -1.19
C GLN A 154 9.36 0.78 0.18
N ALA A 155 8.27 1.03 0.91
CA ALA A 155 8.31 1.54 2.28
C ALA A 155 9.07 0.59 3.23
N LEU A 156 8.80 -0.72 3.12
CA LEU A 156 9.51 -1.76 3.90
C LEU A 156 11.00 -1.82 3.56
N LYS A 157 11.37 -1.70 2.28
CA LYS A 157 12.78 -1.62 1.85
C LYS A 157 13.47 -0.38 2.41
N GLY A 158 12.80 0.77 2.42
CA GLY A 158 13.30 2.00 3.03
C GLY A 158 13.60 1.80 4.51
N ALA A 159 12.61 1.34 5.28
CA ALA A 159 12.76 1.07 6.71
C ALA A 159 13.84 0.00 7.01
N ALA A 160 13.95 -1.03 6.18
CA ALA A 160 14.97 -2.06 6.34
C ALA A 160 16.40 -1.56 6.05
N ARG A 161 16.57 -0.60 5.15
CA ARG A 161 17.87 0.06 4.91
C ARG A 161 18.28 0.94 6.08
N GLU A 162 17.35 1.72 6.63
CA GLU A 162 17.59 2.54 7.82
C GLU A 162 17.98 1.70 9.03
N ALA A 163 17.34 0.53 9.20
CA ALA A 163 17.66 -0.44 10.23
C ALA A 163 18.91 -1.29 9.94
N GLN A 164 19.66 -1.01 8.85
CA GLN A 164 20.85 -1.76 8.41
C GLN A 164 20.60 -3.25 8.14
N LEU A 165 19.36 -3.64 7.85
CA LEU A 165 18.96 -5.00 7.52
C LEU A 165 19.18 -5.34 6.05
N LEU A 166 19.23 -4.35 5.17
CA LEU A 166 19.61 -4.49 3.76
C LEU A 166 20.96 -3.80 3.53
N ARG A 167 21.89 -4.50 2.87
CA ARG A 167 23.20 -3.98 2.44
C ARG A 167 23.20 -3.84 0.94
#